data_AF-A0A2D6M880-F1
#
_entry.id   AF-A0A2D6M880-F1
#
_cell.length_a   1.000
_cell.length_b   1.000
_cell.length_c   1.000
_cell.angle_alpha   90.00
_cell.angle_beta   90.00
_cell.angle_gamma   90.00
#
_symmetry.space_group_name_H-M   'P 1'
#
loop_
_entity.id
_entity.type
_entity.pdbx_description
1 polymer ?
#
loop_
_entity_poly.entity_id
_entity_poly.type
_entity_poly.pdbx_seq_one_letter_code
_entity_poly.pdbx_strand_id
1 'polypeptide(L)'
;MIETQAWPVEKKRCIIGYLDHSTNNIILDAVLTDIGRQFLARNDGSFSIVKFALGDDEIDYSIIKKFGRTVGKEKIEKNTPVLEALTRGNLGQKYRLVSISNPNLTKLPSLSLTGVSDSTLSLTRSTTAGDISKKVTIEQSVSGGGVLAPELTDASFKVTIDNLFLSIPGLGGPDSINADNIATYIIPADPITNTSNLGALTMTIQAKSVSNSVHTTYKQKGGSVVQKVVEISGMNSGAFTSFKVQIS
;
A
#
# COMPACT_ATOMS: atom_id res chain seq x y z
N MET A 1 -1.36 -38.69 -4.42
CA MET A 1 -1.50 -37.26 -4.78
C MET A 1 -1.59 -36.50 -3.48
N ILE A 2 -0.48 -35.90 -3.03
CA ILE A 2 -0.43 -35.13 -1.79
C ILE A 2 -0.56 -33.67 -2.21
N GLU A 3 -1.72 -33.11 -1.91
CA GLU A 3 -2.07 -31.71 -2.15
C GLU A 3 -1.31 -30.87 -1.12
N THR A 4 -0.21 -30.25 -1.55
CA THR A 4 0.53 -29.26 -0.74
C THR A 4 -0.27 -27.96 -0.70
N GLN A 5 -1.07 -27.82 0.35
CA GLN A 5 -1.80 -26.61 0.68
C GLN A 5 -0.80 -25.49 1.04
N ALA A 6 -0.52 -24.60 0.09
CA ALA A 6 0.33 -23.43 0.30
C ALA A 6 -0.38 -22.45 1.24
N TRP A 7 0.22 -22.20 2.41
CA TRP A 7 -0.27 -21.22 3.38
C TRP A 7 -0.04 -19.79 2.84
N PRO A 8 -1.02 -18.87 2.96
CA PRO A 8 -0.85 -17.50 2.49
C PRO A 8 0.20 -16.76 3.32
N VAL A 9 1.12 -16.07 2.63
CA VAL A 9 2.21 -15.30 3.25
C VAL A 9 1.65 -14.01 3.85
N GLU A 10 1.13 -14.13 5.07
CA GLU A 10 0.76 -12.97 5.87
C GLU A 10 2.03 -12.14 6.19
N LYS A 11 2.00 -10.84 5.88
CA LYS A 11 3.10 -9.95 6.23
C LYS A 11 3.15 -9.80 7.76
N LYS A 12 4.09 -10.52 8.36
CA LYS A 12 4.52 -10.39 9.76
C LYS A 12 5.07 -8.97 9.96
N ARG A 13 4.24 -8.03 10.41
CA ARG A 13 4.64 -6.62 10.62
C ARG A 13 4.88 -6.36 12.10
N CYS A 14 5.93 -5.59 12.35
CA CYS A 14 6.33 -5.04 13.64
C CYS A 14 6.58 -3.54 13.43
N ILE A 15 6.26 -2.72 14.42
CA ILE A 15 6.45 -1.26 14.39
C ILE A 15 7.63 -0.95 15.34
N ILE A 16 8.53 -0.07 14.92
CA ILE A 16 9.85 0.15 15.54
C ILE A 16 10.00 1.61 15.98
N GLY A 17 10.44 1.84 17.23
CA GLY A 17 10.92 3.11 17.76
C GLY A 17 12.44 3.12 17.88
N TYR A 18 13.06 4.28 17.63
CA TYR A 18 14.52 4.47 17.67
C TYR A 18 14.97 5.02 19.04
N LEU A 19 15.92 4.33 19.68
CA LEU A 19 16.59 4.81 20.88
C LEU A 19 18.08 5.01 20.58
N ASP A 20 18.54 6.26 20.61
CA ASP A 20 19.96 6.58 20.48
C ASP A 20 20.68 6.24 21.78
N HIS A 21 21.57 5.24 21.73
CA HIS A 21 22.58 5.02 22.75
C HIS A 21 23.95 5.19 22.09
N SER A 22 24.53 6.38 22.24
CA SER A 22 25.86 6.70 21.75
C SER A 22 26.86 5.66 22.27
N THR A 23 27.33 4.73 21.43
CA THR A 23 28.74 4.63 20.97
C THR A 23 28.98 3.36 20.11
N ASN A 24 28.07 2.37 20.05
CA ASN A 24 28.32 1.18 19.20
C ASN A 24 27.10 0.30 18.84
N ASN A 25 25.96 0.49 19.50
CA ASN A 25 24.78 -0.35 19.28
C ASN A 25 23.55 0.49 19.03
N ILE A 26 22.80 0.16 17.98
CA ILE A 26 21.46 0.70 17.74
C ILE A 26 20.47 -0.24 18.44
N ILE A 27 19.75 0.27 19.44
CA ILE A 27 18.68 -0.48 20.11
C ILE A 27 17.37 -0.08 19.45
N LEU A 28 16.64 -1.07 18.95
CA LEU A 28 15.33 -0.89 18.34
C LEU A 28 14.27 -1.38 19.33
N ASP A 29 13.37 -0.48 19.73
CA ASP A 29 12.17 -0.88 20.47
C ASP A 29 11.11 -1.31 19.46
N ALA A 30 10.68 -2.56 19.50
CA ALA A 30 9.89 -3.14 18.44
C ALA A 30 8.73 -3.94 19.03
N VAL A 31 7.50 -3.54 18.71
CA VAL A 31 6.31 -4.19 19.25
C VAL A 31 5.65 -5.05 18.18
N LEU A 32 5.38 -6.32 18.53
CA LEU A 32 4.68 -7.25 17.66
C LEU A 32 3.18 -6.94 17.62
N THR A 33 2.61 -7.09 16.43
CA THR A 33 1.14 -7.15 16.24
C THR A 33 0.56 -8.36 16.96
N ASP A 34 -0.76 -8.40 17.14
CA ASP A 34 -1.45 -9.53 17.80
C ASP A 34 -1.09 -10.87 17.17
N ILE A 35 -1.05 -10.92 15.84
CA ILE A 35 -0.67 -12.10 15.06
C ILE A 35 0.81 -12.45 15.30
N GLY A 36 1.69 -11.45 15.31
CA GLY A 36 3.11 -11.65 15.64
C GLY A 36 3.29 -12.26 17.04
N ARG A 37 2.53 -11.78 18.03
CA ARG A 37 2.52 -12.35 19.39
C ARG A 37 1.99 -13.78 19.42
N GLN A 38 0.96 -14.11 18.63
CA GLN A 38 0.46 -15.48 18.53
C GLN A 38 1.53 -16.42 18.00
N PHE A 39 2.28 -16.01 16.97
CA PHE A 39 3.38 -16.81 16.44
C PHE A 39 4.54 -16.95 17.43
N LEU A 40 4.91 -15.88 18.13
CA LEU A 40 5.93 -15.95 19.17
C LEU A 40 5.50 -16.88 20.32
N ALA A 41 4.23 -16.85 20.71
CA ALA A 41 3.67 -17.67 21.77
C ALA A 41 3.62 -19.17 21.44
N ARG A 42 3.66 -19.56 20.15
CA ARG A 42 3.74 -20.99 19.76
C ARG A 42 5.04 -21.65 20.20
N ASN A 43 6.11 -20.88 20.37
CA ASN A 43 7.43 -21.33 20.85
C ASN A 43 7.95 -22.62 20.15
N ASP A 44 7.63 -22.78 18.87
CA ASP A 44 7.95 -23.95 18.04
C ASP A 44 9.11 -23.69 17.08
N GLY A 45 9.77 -22.53 17.20
CA GLY A 45 10.84 -22.08 16.31
C GLY A 45 10.36 -21.56 14.94
N SER A 46 9.05 -21.52 14.68
CA SER A 46 8.49 -21.05 13.40
C SER A 46 8.51 -19.53 13.23
N PHE A 47 8.75 -18.79 14.31
CA PHE A 47 8.81 -17.33 14.31
C PHE A 47 10.26 -16.84 14.22
N SER A 48 10.60 -16.23 13.09
CA SER A 48 11.88 -15.56 12.86
C SER A 48 11.67 -14.26 12.07
N ILE A 49 12.36 -13.20 12.49
CA ILE A 49 12.35 -11.90 11.81
C ILE A 49 13.44 -11.92 10.73
N VAL A 50 13.02 -12.08 9.47
CA VAL A 50 13.94 -12.22 8.32
C VAL A 50 14.16 -10.94 7.54
N LYS A 51 13.27 -9.95 7.69
CA LYS A 51 13.27 -8.68 6.95
C LYS A 51 12.66 -7.60 7.82
N PHE A 52 13.18 -6.38 7.69
CA PHE A 52 12.60 -5.17 8.26
C PHE A 52 12.53 -4.08 7.18
N ALA A 53 11.74 -3.05 7.43
CA ALA A 53 11.72 -1.84 6.62
C ALA A 53 11.72 -0.64 7.58
N LEU A 54 12.41 0.43 7.19
CA LEU A 54 12.44 1.70 7.92
C LEU A 54 11.48 2.68 7.24
N GLY A 55 10.92 3.62 8.00
CA GLY A 55 9.97 4.63 7.54
C GLY A 55 10.26 5.98 8.18
N ASP A 56 9.72 7.03 7.56
CA ASP A 56 9.85 8.43 7.96
C ASP A 56 8.49 9.15 7.92
N ASP A 57 7.39 8.39 8.05
CA ASP A 57 6.00 8.89 7.94
C ASP A 57 5.68 10.03 8.92
N GLU A 58 6.45 10.12 10.02
CA GLU A 58 6.25 11.08 11.10
C GLU A 58 7.08 12.37 10.93
N ILE A 59 7.94 12.43 9.91
CA ILE A 59 8.76 13.60 9.61
C ILE A 59 7.99 14.57 8.70
N ASP A 60 7.73 15.78 9.20
CA ASP A 60 7.18 16.85 8.37
C ASP A 60 8.27 17.57 7.55
N TYR A 61 8.47 17.09 6.32
CA TYR A 61 9.40 17.70 5.37
C TYR A 61 8.97 19.10 4.86
N SER A 62 7.76 19.58 5.15
CA SER A 62 7.34 20.95 4.79
C SER A 62 8.16 22.01 5.53
N ILE A 63 8.70 21.67 6.71
CA ILE A 63 9.61 22.51 7.49
C ILE A 63 10.86 22.87 6.67
N ILE A 64 11.40 21.93 5.90
CA ILE A 64 12.55 22.16 5.01
C ILE A 64 12.19 23.13 3.89
N LYS A 65 10.99 22.99 3.30
CA LYS A 65 10.52 23.91 2.26
C LYS A 65 10.38 25.34 2.77
N LYS A 66 9.99 25.50 4.04
CA LYS A 66 9.76 26.80 4.68
C LYS A 66 11.03 27.49 5.18
N PHE A 67 11.97 26.74 5.77
CA PHE A 67 13.15 27.30 6.45
C PHE A 67 14.49 26.97 5.78
N GLY A 68 14.47 26.26 4.64
CA GLY A 68 15.67 25.78 3.96
C GLY A 68 16.28 24.56 4.63
N ARG A 69 17.27 23.93 3.98
CA ARG A 69 17.85 22.65 4.44
C ARG A 69 18.60 22.79 5.77
N THR A 70 19.34 23.88 5.97
CA THR A 70 20.19 24.07 7.16
C THR A 70 19.39 24.26 8.44
N VAL A 71 18.40 25.16 8.42
CA VAL A 71 17.56 25.43 9.60
C VAL A 71 16.43 24.41 9.69
N GLY A 72 15.91 23.95 8.56
CA GLY A 72 14.84 22.96 8.50
C GLY A 72 15.23 21.61 9.11
N LYS A 73 16.47 21.12 8.87
CA LYS A 73 16.94 19.86 9.47
C LYS A 73 16.98 19.93 11.00
N GLU A 74 17.55 21.01 11.54
CA GLU A 74 17.69 21.20 12.99
C GLU A 74 16.31 21.33 13.63
N LYS A 75 15.37 21.95 12.90
CA LYS A 75 14.00 22.11 13.35
C LYS A 75 13.20 20.80 13.30
N ILE A 76 13.48 19.92 12.35
CA ILE A 76 12.93 18.56 12.33
C ILE A 76 13.48 17.77 13.51
N GLU A 77 14.81 17.72 13.66
CA GLU A 77 15.48 16.97 14.73
C GLU A 77 14.98 17.36 16.13
N LYS A 78 14.68 18.65 16.36
CA LYS A 78 14.21 19.15 17.65
C LYS A 78 12.69 19.02 17.88
N ASN A 79 11.89 18.97 16.82
CA ASN A 79 10.42 18.99 16.96
C ASN A 79 9.75 17.66 16.65
N THR A 80 10.43 16.73 15.96
CA THR A 80 9.88 15.40 15.74
C THR A 80 9.81 14.68 17.10
N PRO A 81 8.61 14.37 17.59
CA PRO A 81 8.48 13.67 18.87
C PRO A 81 9.08 12.27 18.75
N VAL A 82 9.69 11.79 19.82
CA VAL A 82 10.06 10.37 19.94
C VAL A 82 8.77 9.58 20.14
N LEU A 83 8.47 8.67 19.22
CA LEU A 83 7.26 7.87 19.25
C LEU A 83 7.56 6.45 19.70
N GLU A 84 6.65 5.90 20.50
CA GLU A 84 6.68 4.50 20.92
C GLU A 84 6.04 3.61 19.86
N ALA A 85 6.50 2.35 19.80
CA ALA A 85 5.95 1.38 18.88
C ALA A 85 4.50 1.02 19.26
N LEU A 86 3.57 1.26 18.34
CA LEU A 86 2.16 0.92 18.52
C LEU A 86 1.88 -0.53 18.10
N THR A 87 0.88 -1.17 18.72
CA THR A 87 0.46 -2.55 18.39
C THR A 87 -0.57 -2.63 17.27
N ARG A 88 -1.21 -1.50 16.93
CA ARG A 88 -2.33 -1.47 15.98
C ARG A 88 -1.83 -1.46 14.54
N GLY A 89 -2.14 -2.52 13.79
CA GLY A 89 -1.69 -2.66 12.40
C GLY A 89 -2.19 -1.56 11.44
N ASN A 90 -3.29 -0.87 11.77
CA ASN A 90 -3.83 0.23 10.97
C ASN A 90 -3.05 1.56 11.12
N LEU A 91 -2.24 1.68 12.17
CA LEU A 91 -1.29 2.76 12.39
C LEU A 91 0.14 2.33 12.02
N GLY A 92 0.27 1.20 11.32
CA GLY A 92 1.56 0.75 10.82
C GLY A 92 2.09 1.64 9.71
N GLN A 93 3.38 1.49 9.47
CA GLN A 93 4.13 2.16 8.42
C GLN A 93 3.44 2.10 7.06
N LYS A 94 3.16 3.26 6.47
CA LYS A 94 2.54 3.44 5.15
C LYS A 94 3.61 3.62 4.08
N TYR A 95 4.57 4.51 4.30
CA TYR A 95 5.66 4.75 3.35
C TYR A 95 6.94 4.08 3.84
N ARG A 96 7.51 3.24 2.97
CA ARG A 96 8.74 2.50 3.25
C ARG A 96 9.90 3.19 2.58
N LEU A 97 10.98 3.41 3.33
CA LEU A 97 12.24 3.86 2.77
C LEU A 97 12.75 2.78 1.80
N VAL A 98 13.13 3.24 0.60
CA VAL A 98 13.69 2.41 -0.46
C VAL A 98 15.18 2.70 -0.53
N SER A 99 16.00 1.65 -0.54
CA SER A 99 17.43 1.77 -0.78
C SER A 99 17.70 1.78 -2.28
N ILE A 100 18.32 2.85 -2.77
CA ILE A 100 18.62 3.04 -4.19
C ILE A 100 20.13 3.20 -4.32
N SER A 101 20.73 2.46 -5.26
CA SER A 101 22.19 2.43 -5.41
C SER A 101 22.74 3.64 -6.15
N ASN A 102 21.88 4.40 -6.85
CA ASN A 102 22.27 5.59 -7.61
C ASN A 102 22.40 6.85 -6.72
N PRO A 103 23.62 7.38 -6.48
CA PRO A 103 23.83 8.57 -5.66
C PRO A 103 23.39 9.87 -6.37
N ASN A 104 23.23 9.84 -7.70
CA ASN A 104 22.84 11.00 -8.52
C ASN A 104 21.31 11.06 -8.73
N LEU A 105 20.54 10.31 -7.95
CA LEU A 105 19.08 10.35 -8.05
C LEU A 105 18.56 11.72 -7.60
N THR A 106 17.91 12.42 -8.52
CA THR A 106 17.36 13.75 -8.27
C THR A 106 15.84 13.75 -8.08
N LYS A 107 15.16 12.66 -8.45
CA LYS A 107 13.69 12.58 -8.48
C LYS A 107 13.20 11.19 -8.11
N LEU A 108 12.07 11.14 -7.40
CA LEU A 108 11.33 9.90 -7.11
C LEU A 108 10.03 9.87 -7.91
N PRO A 109 9.56 8.69 -8.32
CA PRO A 109 8.29 8.56 -9.02
C PRO A 109 7.11 8.69 -8.06
N SER A 110 6.02 9.27 -8.57
CA SER A 110 4.70 9.27 -7.94
C SER A 110 3.69 8.52 -8.80
N LEU A 111 2.67 7.92 -8.20
CA LEU A 111 1.59 7.30 -8.95
C LEU A 111 0.48 8.33 -9.23
N SER A 112 0.13 8.47 -10.50
CA SER A 112 -1.03 9.24 -10.96
C SER A 112 -2.17 8.29 -11.32
N LEU A 113 -3.40 8.72 -11.04
CA LEU A 113 -4.61 7.91 -11.18
C LEU A 113 -5.55 8.55 -12.19
N THR A 114 -5.92 7.79 -13.22
CA THR A 114 -6.85 8.18 -14.28
C THR A 114 -8.07 7.24 -14.27
N GLY A 115 -9.25 7.78 -14.56
CA GLY A 115 -10.52 7.02 -14.54
C GLY A 115 -11.26 7.03 -13.20
N VAL A 116 -10.84 7.90 -12.26
CA VAL A 116 -11.49 8.10 -10.96
C VAL A 116 -11.78 9.60 -10.78
N SER A 117 -13.02 9.95 -10.44
CA SER A 117 -13.45 11.34 -10.20
C SER A 117 -13.31 11.69 -8.71
N ASP A 118 -12.65 12.79 -8.36
CA ASP A 118 -12.49 13.23 -6.97
C ASP A 118 -11.99 12.14 -6.00
N SER A 119 -11.06 11.29 -6.47
CA SER A 119 -10.54 10.13 -5.71
C SER A 119 -11.62 9.13 -5.25
N THR A 120 -12.79 9.14 -5.90
CA THR A 120 -13.92 8.26 -5.62
C THR A 120 -14.40 7.57 -6.90
N LEU A 121 -14.43 6.24 -6.87
CA LEU A 121 -14.97 5.41 -7.93
C LEU A 121 -16.35 4.90 -7.54
N SER A 122 -17.40 5.35 -8.24
CA SER A 122 -18.77 4.87 -8.00
C SER A 122 -19.09 3.66 -8.86
N LEU A 123 -19.51 2.58 -8.20
CA LEU A 123 -19.95 1.32 -8.79
C LEU A 123 -21.35 0.95 -8.29
N THR A 124 -22.06 0.09 -9.02
CA THR A 124 -23.40 -0.39 -8.65
C THR A 124 -23.45 -1.91 -8.61
N ARG A 125 -24.23 -2.48 -7.69
CA ARG A 125 -24.38 -3.93 -7.48
C ARG A 125 -25.33 -4.64 -8.47
N SER A 126 -25.65 -4.02 -9.60
CA SER A 126 -26.67 -4.49 -10.53
C SER A 126 -26.15 -5.61 -11.45
N THR A 127 -27.02 -6.52 -11.90
CA THR A 127 -26.73 -7.48 -12.98
C THR A 127 -27.15 -6.95 -14.36
N THR A 128 -27.79 -5.80 -14.41
CA THR A 128 -28.46 -5.28 -15.61
C THR A 128 -28.11 -3.80 -15.75
N ALA A 129 -27.14 -3.51 -16.64
CA ALA A 129 -26.85 -2.19 -17.20
C ALA A 129 -26.58 -1.02 -16.23
N GLY A 130 -25.76 -1.23 -15.20
CA GLY A 130 -25.18 -0.15 -14.38
C GLY A 130 -23.65 -0.07 -14.53
N ASP A 131 -23.04 0.93 -13.90
CA ASP A 131 -21.58 1.06 -13.71
C ASP A 131 -21.04 -0.06 -12.78
N ILE A 132 -21.21 -1.32 -13.15
CA ILE A 132 -20.82 -2.49 -12.36
C ILE A 132 -19.31 -2.67 -12.35
N SER A 133 -18.64 -2.16 -13.37
CA SER A 133 -17.21 -2.22 -13.55
C SER A 133 -16.71 -0.96 -14.22
N LYS A 134 -15.57 -0.45 -13.75
CA LYS A 134 -14.90 0.72 -14.34
C LYS A 134 -13.43 0.46 -14.54
N LYS A 135 -12.92 0.95 -15.66
CA LYS A 135 -11.50 0.91 -16.02
C LYS A 135 -10.77 2.02 -15.27
N VAL A 136 -9.67 1.67 -14.64
CA VAL A 136 -8.79 2.55 -13.88
C VAL A 136 -7.38 2.35 -14.41
N THR A 137 -6.71 3.45 -14.70
CA THR A 137 -5.32 3.44 -15.18
C THR A 137 -4.44 4.17 -14.17
N ILE A 138 -3.34 3.52 -13.79
CA ILE A 138 -2.33 4.04 -12.88
C ILE A 138 -1.06 4.23 -13.68
N GLU A 139 -0.46 5.40 -13.61
CA GLU A 139 0.79 5.69 -14.32
C GLU A 139 1.82 6.26 -13.36
N GLN A 140 3.04 5.75 -13.43
CA GLN A 140 4.19 6.40 -12.81
C GLN A 140 4.40 7.77 -13.46
N SER A 141 4.62 8.77 -12.64
CA SER A 141 4.84 10.16 -13.01
C SER A 141 6.08 10.68 -12.30
N VAL A 142 6.81 11.60 -12.94
CA VAL A 142 8.02 12.21 -12.38
C VAL A 142 7.88 13.72 -12.46
N SER A 143 8.16 14.42 -11.35
CA SER A 143 8.03 15.88 -11.31
C SER A 143 8.99 16.55 -12.30
N GLY A 144 8.43 17.38 -13.19
CA GLY A 144 9.21 18.06 -14.24
C GLY A 144 9.68 17.16 -15.39
N GLY A 145 9.08 15.99 -15.57
CA GLY A 145 9.37 15.08 -16.68
C GLY A 145 10.75 14.41 -16.63
N GLY A 146 10.98 13.49 -17.57
CA GLY A 146 12.24 12.77 -17.74
C GLY A 146 12.10 11.26 -17.75
N VAL A 147 13.23 10.57 -17.91
CA VAL A 147 13.34 9.11 -17.89
C VAL A 147 13.57 8.65 -16.45
N LEU A 148 12.81 7.66 -16.00
CA LEU A 148 12.99 7.07 -14.67
C LEU A 148 14.12 6.03 -14.71
N ALA A 149 14.89 5.95 -13.62
CA ALA A 149 15.92 4.92 -13.49
C ALA A 149 15.26 3.52 -13.49
N PRO A 150 15.85 2.50 -14.15
CA PRO A 150 15.26 1.16 -14.20
C PRO A 150 14.95 0.53 -12.84
N GLU A 151 15.73 0.87 -11.81
CA GLU A 151 15.50 0.43 -10.42
C GLU A 151 14.20 0.99 -9.81
N LEU A 152 13.70 2.10 -10.34
CA LEU A 152 12.47 2.77 -9.90
C LEU A 152 11.31 2.57 -10.87
N THR A 153 11.55 2.05 -12.07
CA THR A 153 10.47 1.65 -12.97
C THR A 153 9.80 0.40 -12.43
N ASP A 154 8.47 0.48 -12.27
CA ASP A 154 7.67 -0.64 -11.77
C ASP A 154 7.30 -1.59 -12.93
N ALA A 155 7.79 -2.82 -12.88
CA ALA A 155 7.39 -3.89 -13.79
C ALA A 155 6.11 -4.62 -13.34
N SER A 156 5.71 -4.43 -12.08
CA SER A 156 4.47 -4.97 -11.51
C SER A 156 3.96 -4.07 -10.40
N PHE A 157 2.65 -4.14 -10.17
CA PHE A 157 1.96 -3.35 -9.17
C PHE A 157 1.20 -4.30 -8.24
N LYS A 158 1.26 -4.00 -6.95
CA LYS A 158 0.50 -4.70 -5.93
C LYS A 158 -0.76 -3.90 -5.61
N VAL A 159 -1.92 -4.52 -5.81
CA VAL A 159 -3.24 -3.93 -5.59
C VAL A 159 -3.94 -4.68 -4.46
N THR A 160 -4.39 -3.95 -3.44
CA THR A 160 -5.13 -4.49 -2.29
C THR A 160 -6.56 -3.97 -2.30
N ILE A 161 -7.53 -4.88 -2.28
CA ILE A 161 -8.96 -4.58 -2.31
C ILE A 161 -9.74 -5.45 -1.32
N ASP A 162 -10.95 -5.04 -0.99
CA ASP A 162 -11.89 -5.86 -0.22
C ASP A 162 -12.48 -6.97 -1.11
N ASN A 163 -12.19 -8.23 -0.78
CA ASN A 163 -12.62 -9.39 -1.56
C ASN A 163 -14.13 -9.63 -1.49
N LEU A 164 -14.83 -9.15 -0.46
CA LEU A 164 -16.26 -9.40 -0.32
C LEU A 164 -17.06 -8.57 -1.34
N PHE A 165 -16.59 -7.36 -1.62
CA PHE A 165 -17.32 -6.41 -2.46
C PHE A 165 -16.69 -6.15 -3.82
N LEU A 166 -15.40 -6.36 -3.99
CA LEU A 166 -14.67 -6.00 -5.20
C LEU A 166 -13.91 -7.19 -5.79
N SER A 167 -13.77 -7.18 -7.12
CA SER A 167 -12.90 -8.08 -7.88
C SER A 167 -12.27 -7.35 -9.06
N ILE A 168 -11.14 -7.89 -9.52
CA ILE A 168 -10.50 -7.47 -10.77
C ILE A 168 -10.71 -8.61 -11.77
N PRO A 169 -11.68 -8.49 -12.70
CA PRO A 169 -11.89 -9.52 -13.71
C PRO A 169 -10.68 -9.65 -14.65
N GLY A 170 -10.48 -10.85 -15.20
CA GLY A 170 -9.42 -11.13 -16.19
C GLY A 170 -8.11 -11.68 -15.62
N LEU A 171 -7.96 -11.75 -14.29
CA LEU A 171 -6.72 -12.19 -13.63
C LEU A 171 -6.77 -13.61 -13.03
N GLY A 172 -7.85 -14.37 -13.23
CA GLY A 172 -8.00 -15.73 -12.69
C GLY A 172 -8.25 -15.81 -11.17
N GLY A 173 -8.12 -14.69 -10.43
CA GLY A 173 -8.39 -14.60 -9.00
C GLY A 173 -7.33 -13.75 -8.28
N PRO A 174 -7.46 -13.55 -6.95
CA PRO A 174 -6.42 -12.90 -6.14
C PRO A 174 -5.26 -13.86 -5.84
N ASP A 175 -4.03 -13.35 -5.78
CA ASP A 175 -2.84 -14.13 -5.40
C ASP A 175 -2.88 -14.58 -3.94
N SER A 176 -3.45 -13.74 -3.07
CA SER A 176 -3.68 -14.09 -1.67
C SER A 176 -4.88 -13.34 -1.09
N ILE A 177 -5.54 -13.96 -0.12
CA ILE A 177 -6.63 -13.37 0.65
C ILE A 177 -6.26 -13.49 2.12
N ASN A 178 -6.29 -12.38 2.86
CA ASN A 178 -6.02 -12.39 4.30
C ASN A 178 -7.28 -12.79 5.12
N ALA A 179 -7.10 -13.08 6.41
CA ALA A 179 -8.20 -13.40 7.34
C ALA A 179 -9.28 -12.31 7.39
N ASP A 180 -8.91 -11.04 7.17
CA ASP A 180 -9.83 -9.90 7.09
C ASP A 180 -10.56 -9.77 5.73
N ASN A 181 -10.49 -10.78 4.86
CA ASN A 181 -11.04 -10.76 3.50
C ASN A 181 -10.46 -9.65 2.61
N ILE A 182 -9.22 -9.23 2.85
CA ILE A 182 -8.49 -8.33 1.96
C ILE A 182 -7.77 -9.19 0.91
N ALA A 183 -8.14 -9.00 -0.35
CA ALA A 183 -7.50 -9.63 -1.49
C ALA A 183 -6.30 -8.80 -1.96
N THR A 184 -5.18 -9.47 -2.23
CA THR A 184 -3.99 -8.89 -2.84
C THR A 184 -3.81 -9.46 -4.24
N TYR A 185 -3.62 -8.58 -5.22
CA TYR A 185 -3.30 -8.90 -6.62
C TYR A 185 -1.92 -8.32 -6.96
N ILE A 186 -1.08 -9.08 -7.65
CA ILE A 186 0.20 -8.66 -8.21
C ILE A 186 0.03 -8.69 -9.73
N ILE A 187 -0.13 -7.52 -10.31
CA ILE A 187 -0.47 -7.37 -11.72
C ILE A 187 0.78 -6.88 -12.46
N PRO A 188 1.18 -7.52 -13.57
CA PRO A 188 2.27 -7.00 -14.40
C PRO A 188 1.88 -5.64 -14.97
N ALA A 189 2.88 -4.78 -15.17
CA ALA A 189 2.69 -3.49 -15.82
C ALA A 189 2.25 -3.69 -17.28
N ASP A 190 1.51 -2.72 -17.80
CA ASP A 190 1.18 -2.62 -19.22
C ASP A 190 2.46 -2.51 -20.06
N PRO A 191 2.47 -2.99 -21.31
CA PRO A 191 3.60 -2.82 -22.21
C PRO A 191 3.99 -1.34 -22.32
N ILE A 192 5.28 -1.06 -22.10
CA ILE A 192 5.79 0.32 -22.12
C ILE A 192 5.75 0.83 -23.57
N THR A 193 4.83 1.75 -23.84
CA THR A 193 4.70 2.40 -25.16
C THR A 193 5.35 3.79 -25.22
N ASN A 194 5.86 4.29 -24.10
CA ASN A 194 6.28 5.68 -23.95
C ASN A 194 7.81 5.81 -23.85
N THR A 195 8.38 6.87 -24.43
CA THR A 195 9.83 7.15 -24.45
C THR A 195 10.45 7.43 -23.09
N SER A 196 9.63 7.57 -22.04
CA SER A 196 10.06 7.92 -20.68
C SER A 196 10.27 6.72 -19.74
N ASN A 197 10.05 5.49 -20.22
CA ASN A 197 10.21 4.25 -19.46
C ASN A 197 9.43 4.23 -18.12
N LEU A 198 8.22 4.81 -18.15
CA LEU A 198 7.32 4.88 -16.98
C LEU A 198 6.42 3.65 -16.98
N GLY A 199 6.35 2.98 -15.83
CA GLY A 199 5.43 1.86 -15.64
C GLY A 199 3.98 2.38 -15.57
N ALA A 200 3.09 1.68 -16.26
CA ALA A 200 1.65 1.91 -16.18
C ALA A 200 0.93 0.59 -15.86
N LEU A 201 -0.23 0.68 -15.22
CA LEU A 201 -1.14 -0.43 -15.02
C LEU A 201 -2.54 0.01 -15.37
N THR A 202 -3.17 -0.74 -16.26
CA THR A 202 -4.56 -0.60 -16.58
C THR A 202 -5.33 -1.80 -16.07
N MET A 203 -6.30 -1.56 -15.20
CA MET A 203 -7.14 -2.62 -14.65
C MET A 203 -8.61 -2.21 -14.62
N THR A 204 -9.50 -3.20 -14.64
CA THR A 204 -10.93 -2.97 -14.44
C THR A 204 -11.28 -3.38 -13.02
N ILE A 205 -11.93 -2.50 -12.27
CA ILE A 205 -12.48 -2.85 -10.95
C ILE A 205 -13.95 -3.12 -11.13
N GLN A 206 -14.41 -4.26 -10.61
CA GLN A 206 -15.80 -4.70 -10.66
C GLN A 206 -16.38 -4.85 -9.26
N ALA A 207 -17.60 -4.38 -9.07
CA ALA A 207 -18.40 -4.67 -7.88
C ALA A 207 -18.99 -6.09 -7.98
N LYS A 208 -18.78 -6.90 -6.94
CA LYS A 208 -19.40 -8.22 -6.84
C LYS A 208 -20.89 -8.09 -6.54
N SER A 209 -21.69 -9.00 -7.08
CA SER A 209 -23.09 -9.15 -6.67
C SER A 209 -23.14 -9.72 -5.26
N VAL A 210 -23.62 -8.93 -4.32
CA VAL A 210 -23.79 -9.30 -2.91
C VAL A 210 -25.27 -9.23 -2.54
N SER A 211 -25.69 -9.88 -1.45
CA SER A 211 -27.09 -9.82 -0.99
C SER A 211 -27.41 -8.49 -0.28
N ASN A 212 -28.68 -8.07 -0.28
CA ASN A 212 -29.12 -6.83 0.39
C ASN A 212 -28.82 -6.83 1.89
N SER A 213 -28.83 -8.01 2.53
CA SER A 213 -28.45 -8.16 3.94
C SER A 213 -26.98 -7.75 4.13
N VAL A 214 -26.06 -8.31 3.32
CA VAL A 214 -24.63 -7.97 3.38
C VAL A 214 -24.40 -6.48 3.05
N HIS A 215 -25.11 -5.90 2.08
CA HIS A 215 -25.04 -4.45 1.83
C HIS A 215 -25.40 -3.63 3.06
N THR A 216 -26.52 -3.99 3.69
CA THR A 216 -27.08 -3.25 4.82
C THR A 216 -26.20 -3.35 6.05
N THR A 217 -25.48 -4.47 6.22
CA THR A 217 -24.51 -4.66 7.30
C THR A 217 -23.28 -3.76 7.15
N TYR A 218 -22.77 -3.58 5.92
CA TYR A 218 -21.50 -2.87 5.66
C TYR A 218 -21.67 -1.45 5.10
N LYS A 219 -22.91 -0.96 4.93
CA LYS A 219 -23.17 0.40 4.46
C LYS A 219 -22.74 1.44 5.49
N GLN A 220 -22.48 2.66 5.02
CA GLN A 220 -22.18 3.78 5.89
C GLN A 220 -23.37 4.09 6.81
N LYS A 221 -23.08 4.47 8.06
CA LYS A 221 -24.10 4.91 9.01
C LYS A 221 -24.81 6.15 8.47
N GLY A 222 -26.11 6.03 8.22
CA GLY A 222 -26.92 7.11 7.63
C GLY A 222 -26.83 7.26 6.10
N GLY A 223 -26.12 6.36 5.41
CA GLY A 223 -26.02 6.34 3.95
C GLY A 223 -26.60 5.06 3.33
N SER A 224 -26.66 5.04 1.99
CA SER A 224 -27.09 3.90 1.18
C SER A 224 -25.93 3.25 0.40
N VAL A 225 -24.68 3.63 0.68
CA VAL A 225 -23.51 3.13 -0.06
C VAL A 225 -22.55 2.40 0.88
N VAL A 226 -21.90 1.36 0.36
CA VAL A 226 -20.75 0.71 0.98
C VAL A 226 -19.50 1.41 0.46
N GLN A 227 -18.68 1.95 1.35
CA GLN A 227 -17.41 2.58 0.97
C GLN A 227 -16.24 1.65 1.31
N LYS A 228 -15.42 1.37 0.31
CA LYS A 228 -14.18 0.62 0.42
C LYS A 228 -13.02 1.46 -0.06
N VAL A 229 -11.81 1.04 0.27
CA VAL A 229 -10.57 1.69 -0.19
C VAL A 229 -9.81 0.67 -1.01
N VAL A 230 -9.33 1.11 -2.16
CA VAL A 230 -8.40 0.36 -3.00
C VAL A 230 -7.04 1.00 -2.83
N GLU A 231 -6.04 0.19 -2.52
CA GLU A 231 -4.68 0.67 -2.38
C GLU A 231 -3.80 0.03 -3.44
N ILE A 232 -2.89 0.81 -3.99
CA ILE A 232 -2.02 0.42 -5.09
C ILE A 232 -0.62 0.85 -4.73
N SER A 233 0.33 -0.07 -4.88
CA SER A 233 1.74 0.21 -4.68
C SER A 233 2.60 -0.36 -5.79
N GLY A 234 3.56 0.42 -6.28
CA GLY A 234 4.66 -0.06 -7.10
C GLY A 234 5.53 -1.06 -6.35
N MET A 235 5.93 -2.13 -7.03
CA MET A 235 6.75 -3.19 -6.43
C MET A 235 8.22 -2.80 -6.27
N ASN A 236 8.76 -2.02 -7.20
CA ASN A 236 10.17 -1.57 -7.20
C ASN A 236 10.27 -0.17 -6.60
N SER A 237 9.45 0.76 -7.09
CA SER A 237 9.48 2.16 -6.67
C SER A 237 9.01 2.37 -5.23
N GLY A 238 8.17 1.47 -4.72
CA GLY A 238 7.46 1.66 -3.46
C GLY A 238 6.43 2.80 -3.48
N ALA A 239 6.22 3.46 -4.62
CA ALA A 239 5.24 4.54 -4.77
C ALA A 239 3.85 4.01 -4.46
N PHE A 240 3.05 4.81 -3.75
CA PHE A 240 1.77 4.38 -3.19
C PHE A 240 0.67 5.38 -3.57
N THR A 241 -0.51 4.87 -3.92
CA THR A 241 -1.73 5.66 -4.08
C THR A 241 -2.94 4.86 -3.59
N SER A 242 -3.95 5.56 -3.11
CA SER A 242 -5.21 4.94 -2.73
C SER A 242 -6.39 5.83 -3.09
N PHE A 243 -7.53 5.20 -3.37
CA PHE A 243 -8.77 5.89 -3.67
C PHE A 243 -9.96 5.12 -3.11
N LYS A 244 -11.07 5.84 -2.96
CA LYS A 244 -12.30 5.30 -2.40
C LYS A 244 -13.12 4.66 -3.50
N VAL A 245 -13.78 3.57 -3.19
CA VAL A 245 -14.79 2.94 -4.05
C VAL A 245 -16.12 2.98 -3.32
N GLN A 246 -17.12 3.59 -3.93
CA GLN A 246 -18.48 3.65 -3.42
C GLN A 246 -19.35 2.67 -4.19
N ILE A 247 -20.05 1.81 -3.47
CA ILE A 247 -20.86 0.74 -4.03
C ILE A 247 -22.30 0.97 -3.60
N SER A 248 -23.14 1.35 -4.57
CA SER A 248 -24.60 1.45 -4.39
C SER A 248 -25.29 0.11 -4.53
#